data_AF-A0A643CHJ8-F1
#
_entry.id   AF-A0A643CHJ8-F1
#
_cell.length_a   1.000
_cell.length_b   1.000
_cell.length_c   1.000
_cell.angle_alpha   90.00
_cell.angle_beta   90.00
_cell.angle_gamma   90.00
#
_symmetry.space_group_name_H-M   'P 1'
#
loop_
_entity.id
_entity.type
_entity.pdbx_description
1 polymer ?
#
loop_
_entity_poly.entity_id
_entity_poly.type
_entity_poly.pdbx_seq_one_letter_code
_entity_poly.pdbx_strand_id
1 'polypeptide(L)' 'MKLYSLRVPYKGDAKAVLLKAAYDVSSFSLFQRSSVQEFMTFTSQLIVERSSKGSRASVKEQEYLCHV' A
#
# COMPACT_ATOMS: atom_id res chain seq x y z
N MET A 1 3.76 11.64 13.27
CA MET A 1 3.84 10.96 11.96
C MET A 1 3.83 9.46 12.19
N LYS A 2 2.98 8.69 11.50
CA LYS A 2 2.87 7.23 11.65
C LYS A 2 3.04 6.54 10.30
N LEU A 3 3.63 5.35 10.30
CA LEU A 3 3.74 4.47 9.13
C LEU A 3 2.71 3.35 9.29
N TYR A 4 1.77 3.24 8.35
CA TYR A 4 0.68 2.25 8.44
C TYR A 4 0.99 0.93 7.72
N SER A 5 1.75 1.00 6.61
CA SER A 5 2.18 -0.20 5.88
C SER A 5 3.51 0.01 5.18
N LEU A 6 4.29 -1.07 5.09
CA LEU A 6 5.49 -1.16 4.28
C LEU A 6 5.43 -2.48 3.50
N ARG A 7 5.64 -2.42 2.18
CA ARG A 7 5.51 -3.60 1.32
C ARG A 7 6.60 -3.65 0.26
N VAL A 8 6.94 -4.86 -0.14
CA VAL A 8 7.81 -5.16 -1.28
C VAL A 8 6.98 -5.94 -2.31
N PRO A 9 6.51 -5.26 -3.37
CA PRO A 9 5.83 -5.90 -4.49
C PRO A 9 6.79 -6.12 -5.68
N TYR A 10 6.55 -7.18 -6.44
CA TYR A 10 7.14 -7.41 -7.75
C TYR A 10 6.19 -6.91 -8.84
N LYS A 11 6.64 -5.95 -9.67
CA LYS A 11 5.86 -5.46 -10.80
C LYS A 11 6.03 -6.39 -12.01
N GLY A 12 5.11 -7.33 -12.18
CA GLY A 12 4.96 -8.11 -13.41
C GLY A 12 4.30 -7.31 -14.53
N ASP A 13 4.23 -7.89 -15.73
CA ASP A 13 3.67 -7.20 -16.90
C ASP A 13 2.13 -7.12 -16.86
N ALA A 14 1.46 -8.10 -16.27
CA ALA A 14 0.00 -8.11 -16.14
C ALA A 14 -0.51 -7.68 -14.75
N LYS A 15 0.24 -7.98 -13.68
CA LYS A 15 -0.20 -7.78 -12.30
C LYS A 15 0.98 -7.59 -11.34
N ALA A 16 0.79 -6.78 -10.30
CA ALA A 16 1.75 -6.71 -9.21
C ALA A 16 1.58 -7.89 -8.25
N VAL A 17 2.68 -8.56 -7.90
CA VAL A 17 2.71 -9.69 -6.97
C VAL A 17 3.30 -9.24 -5.65
N LEU A 18 2.59 -9.44 -4.55
CA LEU A 18 3.10 -9.11 -3.22
C LEU A 18 4.13 -10.16 -2.77
N LEU A 19 5.36 -9.73 -2.46
CA LEU A 19 6.40 -10.63 -1.92
C LEU A 19 6.40 -10.64 -0.39
N LYS A 20 6.40 -9.45 0.21
CA LYS A 20 6.37 -9.28 1.67
C LYS A 20 5.67 -8.00 2.07
N ALA A 21 5.05 -8.02 3.23
CA ALA A 21 4.38 -6.86 3.81
C ALA A 21 4.53 -6.82 5.33
N ALA A 22 4.54 -5.61 5.87
CA ALA A 22 4.44 -5.29 7.29
C ALA A 22 3.36 -4.23 7.48
N TYR A 23 2.61 -4.34 8.58
CA TYR A 23 1.44 -3.51 8.88
C TYR A 23 1.52 -2.99 10.31
N ASP A 24 1.19 -1.72 10.49
CA ASP A 24 0.87 -1.15 11.79
C ASP A 24 -0.53 -0.52 11.71
N VAL A 25 -1.53 -1.30 12.13
CA VAL A 25 -2.93 -0.90 12.22
C VAL A 25 -3.38 -0.66 13.66
N SER A 26 -2.43 -0.54 14.59
CA SER A 26 -2.72 -0.38 16.03
C SER A 26 -3.54 0.86 16.36
N SER A 27 -3.39 1.92 15.55
CA SER A 27 -4.11 3.19 15.69
C SER A 27 -5.58 3.14 15.26
N PHE A 28 -6.01 2.08 14.56
CA PHE A 28 -7.39 1.94 14.12
C PHE A 28 -8.20 1.13 15.13
N SER A 29 -9.51 1.40 15.18
CA SER A 29 -10.48 0.65 15.98
C SER A 29 -10.40 -0.84 15.66
N LEU A 30 -10.48 -1.70 16.68
CA LEU A 30 -10.29 -3.16 16.56
C LEU A 30 -11.11 -3.77 15.41
N PHE A 31 -12.36 -3.34 15.26
CA PHE A 31 -13.29 -3.84 14.24
C PHE A 31 -12.98 -3.38 12.81
N GLN A 32 -12.16 -2.33 12.64
CA GLN A 32 -11.79 -1.77 11.33
C GLN A 32 -10.43 -2.28 10.84
N ARG A 33 -9.61 -2.86 11.72
CA ARG A 33 -8.21 -3.23 11.41
C ARG A 33 -8.08 -4.16 10.21
N SER A 34 -8.93 -5.18 10.11
CA SER A 34 -8.90 -6.13 8.99
C SER A 34 -9.22 -5.44 7.65
N SER A 35 -10.32 -4.67 7.61
CA SER A 35 -10.72 -3.94 6.40
C SER A 35 -9.67 -2.90 5.98
N VAL A 36 -9.06 -2.21 6.93
CA VAL A 36 -8.01 -1.23 6.68
C VAL A 36 -6.74 -1.90 6.13
N GLN A 37 -6.37 -3.08 6.65
CA GLN A 37 -5.23 -3.84 6.14
C GLN A 37 -5.47 -4.33 4.70
N GLU A 38 -6.67 -4.83 4.39
CA GLU A 38 -7.07 -5.21 3.03
C GLU A 38 -7.06 -4.02 2.08
N PHE A 39 -7.66 -2.90 2.50
CA PHE A 39 -7.70 -1.67 1.72
C PHE A 39 -6.30 -1.17 1.38
N MET A 40 -5.40 -1.13 2.37
CA MET A 40 -4.02 -0.75 2.10
C MET A 40 -3.38 -1.69 1.08
N THR A 41 -3.68 -2.99 1.13
CA THR A 41 -3.06 -4.01 0.26
C THR A 41 -3.48 -3.80 -1.17
N PHE A 42 -4.79 -3.65 -1.38
CA PHE A 42 -5.37 -3.29 -2.66
C PHE A 42 -4.77 -2.00 -3.23
N THR A 43 -4.74 -0.93 -2.43
CA THR A 43 -4.24 0.38 -2.88
C THR A 43 -2.77 0.32 -3.30
N SER A 44 -1.92 -0.36 -2.52
CA SER A 44 -0.49 -0.50 -2.90
C SER A 44 -0.29 -1.27 -4.20
N GLN A 45 -1.08 -2.32 -4.42
CA GLN A 45 -1.04 -3.10 -5.65
C GLN A 45 -1.48 -2.25 -6.84
N LEU A 46 -2.59 -1.53 -6.71
CA LEU A 46 -3.11 -0.63 -7.75
C LEU A 46 -2.10 0.45 -8.12
N ILE A 47 -1.46 1.08 -7.13
CA ILE A 47 -0.46 2.12 -7.35
C ILE A 47 0.74 1.55 -8.12
N VAL A 48 1.24 0.38 -7.73
CA VAL A 48 2.37 -0.28 -8.42
C VAL A 48 1.99 -0.67 -9.85
N GLU A 49 0.77 -1.14 -10.09
CA GLU A 49 0.29 -1.49 -11.43
C GLU A 49 0.25 -0.26 -12.36
N ARG A 50 -0.14 0.91 -11.84
CA ARG A 50 -0.23 2.15 -12.60
C ARG A 50 1.07 2.97 -12.70
N SER A 51 2.06 2.71 -11.86
CA SER A 51 3.35 3.45 -11.86
C SER A 51 4.35 2.89 -12.88
N SER A 52 5.12 3.72 -13.57
CA SER A 52 6.11 3.21 -14.52
C SER A 52 7.33 2.60 -13.81
N LYS A 53 8.04 1.69 -14.50
CA LYS A 53 9.27 1.10 -13.95
C LYS A 53 10.33 2.22 -13.83
N GLY A 54 10.94 2.36 -12.66
CA GLY A 54 11.98 3.38 -12.41
C GLY A 54 11.47 4.78 -12.05
N SER A 55 10.15 5.00 -11.96
CA SER A 55 9.58 6.27 -11.47
C SER A 55 9.37 6.24 -9.96
N ARG A 56 9.50 7.41 -9.32
CA ARG A 56 9.03 7.65 -7.95
C ARG A 56 7.79 8.53 -7.98
N ALA A 57 6.78 8.19 -7.19
CA ALA A 57 5.56 8.98 -7.08
C ALA A 57 5.05 9.02 -5.64
N SER A 58 4.27 10.06 -5.34
CA SER A 58 3.52 10.15 -4.09
C SER A 58 2.04 10.35 -4.41
N VAL A 59 1.20 9.47 -3.90
CA VAL A 59 -0.25 9.50 -4.08
C VAL A 59 -0.88 9.91 -2.76
N LYS A 60 -1.63 11.01 -2.78
CA LYS A 60 -2.35 11.52 -1.62
C LYS A 60 -3.81 11.05 -1.69
N GLU A 61 -4.28 10.42 -0.64
CA GLU A 61 -5.67 10.02 -0.46
C GLU A 61 -6.15 10.55 0.89
N GLN A 62 -6.95 11.61 0.87
CA GLN A 62 -7.40 12.32 2.08
C GLN A 62 -6.21 12.74 2.98
N GLU A 63 -6.12 12.16 4.18
CA GLU A 63 -5.07 12.40 5.17
C GLU A 63 -3.88 11.43 5.01
N TYR A 64 -3.97 10.45 4.13
CA TYR A 64 -2.95 9.43 3.91
C TYR A 64 -2.06 9.77 2.72
N LEU A 65 -0.78 9.39 2.84
CA LEU A 65 0.21 9.56 1.79
C LEU A 65 0.86 8.21 1.49
N CYS A 66 0.79 7.80 0.22
CA CYS A 66 1.40 6.58 -0.29
C CYS A 66 2.62 6.95 -1.12
N HIS A 67 3.76 6.35 -0.82
CA HIS A 67 5.00 6.53 -1.58
C HIS A 67 5.31 5.25 -2.35
N VAL A 68 5.67 5.38 -3.63
CA VAL A 68 6.02 4.28 -4.53
C VAL A 68 7.25 4.64 -5.36
#